data_AF-A0A167K8D0-F1
#
_entry.id   AF-A0A167K8D0-F1
#
_cell.length_a   1.000
_cell.length_b   1.000
_cell.length_c   1.000
_cell.angle_alpha   90.00
_cell.angle_beta   90.00
_cell.angle_gamma   90.00
#
_symmetry.space_group_name_H-M   'P 1'
#
loop_
_entity.id
_entity.type
_entity.pdbx_description
1 polymer ?
#
loop_
_entity_poly.entity_id
_entity_poly.type
_entity_poly.pdbx_seq_one_letter_code
_entity_poly.pdbx_strand_id
1 'polypeptide(L)'
;MSGIPSSSDQATQLRRLAAEQMIILADKLGLHSEDPFSLQLAAADCNLAFYWIFDSQEKSRAECLSILARFCTQYLPQLVDSIAQKYQYPERYWSMKVEEFEKVYFHGYSQLKAMQALVVYCRPYAEKYLCMSNLGQRAELVGGCALNLLLHETERAQHLMDGSLAPSIHLSDEIRAAVPKILSSFASVSDIVILILLHMSSEARRRCLSSAIVPRLRRVVQELLGWEVPVLDRASFISLFVLLQGRGDGLRPSSSMDEVHGLERCGRRDCAKTIENAQLFQCSRCGVVLYCSKRHQKEDWQDSQRPHKAWCYKTPW
;
A
#
# COMPACT_ATOMS: atom_id res chain seq x y z
N MET A 1 19.27 -26.98 -26.55
CA MET A 1 17.87 -27.09 -26.08
C MET A 1 17.87 -26.91 -24.58
N SER A 2 17.46 -25.74 -24.09
CA SER A 2 17.35 -25.44 -22.67
C SER A 2 16.17 -26.25 -22.12
N GLY A 3 16.42 -27.25 -21.27
CA GLY A 3 15.35 -28.02 -20.65
C GLY A 3 14.46 -27.09 -19.82
N ILE A 4 13.13 -27.18 -20.02
CA ILE A 4 12.17 -26.45 -19.18
C ILE A 4 12.37 -26.97 -17.74
N PRO A 5 12.77 -26.12 -16.78
CA PRO A 5 12.93 -26.57 -15.41
C PRO A 5 11.61 -27.15 -14.90
N SER A 6 11.68 -28.31 -14.24
CA SER A 6 10.50 -28.93 -13.65
C SER A 6 9.80 -27.93 -12.70
N SER A 7 8.47 -27.90 -12.63
CA SER A 7 7.74 -26.92 -11.79
C SER A 7 8.10 -26.96 -10.29
N SER A 8 8.64 -28.08 -9.81
CA SER A 8 9.19 -28.21 -8.45
C SER A 8 10.43 -27.33 -8.22
N ASP A 9 11.19 -27.06 -9.26
CA ASP A 9 12.41 -26.25 -9.22
C ASP A 9 12.04 -24.75 -9.11
N GLN A 10 11.11 -24.28 -9.93
CA GLN A 10 10.69 -22.86 -9.92
C GLN A 10 10.15 -22.41 -8.56
N ALA A 11 9.27 -23.20 -7.92
CA ALA A 11 8.74 -22.84 -6.61
C ALA A 11 9.82 -22.77 -5.52
N THR A 12 10.93 -23.50 -5.69
CA THR A 12 12.06 -23.47 -4.76
C THR A 12 12.96 -22.27 -5.03
N GLN A 13 13.24 -21.97 -6.30
CA GLN A 13 13.96 -20.77 -6.72
C GLN A 13 13.26 -19.48 -6.24
N LEU A 14 11.94 -19.38 -6.46
CA LEU A 14 11.15 -18.23 -6.00
C LEU A 14 11.16 -18.06 -4.47
N ARG A 15 11.16 -19.16 -3.70
CA ARG A 15 11.27 -19.10 -2.23
C ARG A 15 12.64 -18.63 -1.77
N ARG A 16 13.70 -19.14 -2.40
CA ARG A 16 15.07 -18.71 -2.10
C ARG A 16 15.26 -17.23 -2.40
N LEU A 17 14.81 -16.78 -3.57
CA LEU A 17 14.80 -15.35 -3.93
C LEU A 17 14.04 -14.55 -2.88
N ALA A 18 12.82 -14.97 -2.51
CA ALA A 18 12.04 -14.28 -1.49
C ALA A 18 12.75 -14.17 -0.15
N ALA A 19 13.49 -15.21 0.28
CA ALA A 19 14.24 -15.20 1.54
C ALA A 19 15.34 -14.14 1.55
N GLU A 20 16.09 -14.04 0.45
CA GLU A 20 17.19 -13.09 0.30
C GLU A 20 16.65 -11.65 0.18
N GLN A 21 15.63 -11.45 -0.64
CA GLN A 21 15.12 -10.12 -0.98
C GLN A 21 14.27 -9.50 0.14
N MET A 22 13.56 -10.29 0.95
CA MET A 22 12.75 -9.75 2.04
C MET A 22 13.60 -9.12 3.15
N ILE A 23 14.81 -9.66 3.41
CA ILE A 23 15.74 -9.12 4.40
C ILE A 23 16.24 -7.76 3.93
N ILE A 24 16.68 -7.68 2.68
CA ILE A 24 17.09 -6.43 2.04
C ILE A 24 15.97 -5.38 2.10
N LEU A 25 14.72 -5.80 1.85
CA LEU A 25 13.57 -4.92 1.94
C LEU A 25 13.33 -4.43 3.37
N ALA A 26 13.40 -5.32 4.36
CA ALA A 26 13.23 -4.97 5.77
C ALA A 26 14.32 -4.00 6.26
N ASP A 27 15.57 -4.23 5.86
CA ASP A 27 16.70 -3.35 6.15
C ASP A 27 16.48 -1.97 5.55
N LYS A 28 16.12 -1.89 4.26
CA LYS A 28 15.85 -0.60 3.59
C LYS A 28 14.67 0.17 4.19
N LEU A 29 13.74 -0.52 4.84
CA LEU A 29 12.62 0.09 5.55
C LEU A 29 12.92 0.42 7.02
N GLY A 30 14.12 0.08 7.49
CA GLY A 30 14.55 0.32 8.88
C GLY A 30 13.85 -0.55 9.89
N LEU A 31 13.31 -1.72 9.51
CA LEU A 31 12.49 -2.56 10.40
C LEU A 31 13.32 -3.37 11.41
N HIS A 32 14.65 -3.33 11.29
CA HIS A 32 15.59 -3.96 12.21
C HIS A 32 16.15 -2.98 13.27
N SER A 33 15.83 -1.69 13.18
CA SER A 33 16.31 -0.69 14.16
C SER A 33 15.48 -0.73 15.44
N GLU A 34 16.15 -0.74 16.60
CA GLU A 34 15.49 -0.58 17.91
C GLU A 34 14.97 0.85 18.13
N ASP A 35 15.55 1.83 17.45
CA ASP A 35 15.11 3.22 17.50
C ASP A 35 14.27 3.56 16.24
N PRO A 36 12.94 3.77 16.38
CA PRO A 36 12.08 4.13 15.26
C PRO A 36 12.42 5.49 14.64
N PHE A 37 13.23 6.31 15.31
CA PHE A 37 13.73 7.60 14.83
C PHE A 37 15.19 7.54 14.37
N SER A 38 15.84 6.37 14.34
CA SER A 38 17.19 6.26 13.81
C SER A 38 17.20 6.54 12.31
N LEU A 39 17.59 7.77 11.97
CA LEU A 39 17.67 8.29 10.61
C LEU A 39 18.92 7.80 9.84
N GLN A 40 19.52 6.67 10.24
CA GLN A 40 20.72 6.15 9.58
C GLN A 40 20.47 5.72 8.13
N LEU A 41 19.21 5.49 7.74
CA LEU A 41 18.83 5.26 6.36
C LEU A 41 18.53 6.59 5.66
N ALA A 42 19.16 6.83 4.51
CA ALA A 42 18.83 7.97 3.69
C ALA A 42 17.38 7.81 3.21
N ALA A 43 16.54 8.85 3.36
CA ALA A 43 15.16 8.85 2.91
C ALA A 43 14.97 8.46 1.42
N ALA A 44 16.01 8.68 0.60
CA ALA A 44 16.08 8.23 -0.78
C ALA A 44 16.01 6.69 -0.92
N ASP A 45 16.59 5.94 0.02
CA ASP A 45 16.72 4.49 -0.06
C ASP A 45 15.39 3.75 0.16
N CYS A 46 14.45 4.33 0.92
CA CYS A 46 13.18 3.67 1.24
C CYS A 46 12.21 3.65 0.06
N ASN A 47 12.06 4.77 -0.66
CA ASN A 47 11.28 4.79 -1.91
C ASN A 47 11.92 3.87 -2.96
N LEU A 48 13.25 3.91 -3.08
CA LEU A 48 13.99 3.02 -3.96
C LEU A 48 13.83 1.55 -3.61
N ALA A 49 13.59 1.19 -2.34
CA ALA A 49 13.44 -0.20 -1.93
C ALA A 49 12.23 -0.88 -2.58
N PHE A 50 11.10 -0.20 -2.62
CA PHE A 50 9.88 -0.74 -3.25
C PHE A 50 9.89 -0.57 -4.75
N TYR A 51 10.36 0.59 -5.26
CA TYR A 51 10.60 0.71 -6.69
C TYR A 51 11.53 -0.42 -7.15
N TRP A 52 12.60 -0.75 -6.45
CA TRP A 52 13.46 -1.87 -6.80
C TRP A 52 12.77 -3.24 -6.88
N ILE A 53 11.67 -3.48 -6.15
CA ILE A 53 10.88 -4.71 -6.31
C ILE A 53 10.05 -4.71 -7.59
N PHE A 54 9.59 -3.56 -8.07
CA PHE A 54 8.66 -3.44 -9.21
C PHE A 54 9.27 -2.85 -10.50
N ASP A 55 10.34 -2.10 -10.36
CA ASP A 55 10.99 -1.26 -11.38
C ASP A 55 12.22 -1.94 -11.97
N SER A 56 12.72 -3.02 -11.35
CA SER A 56 13.60 -3.92 -12.07
C SER A 56 12.77 -4.59 -13.17
N GLN A 57 12.96 -4.18 -14.42
CA GLN A 57 12.37 -4.81 -15.61
C GLN A 57 12.61 -6.34 -15.67
N GLU A 58 13.50 -6.85 -14.82
CA GLU A 58 13.90 -8.23 -14.70
C GLU A 58 12.97 -9.09 -13.83
N LYS A 59 12.21 -8.50 -12.89
CA LYS A 59 11.37 -9.30 -11.98
C LYS A 59 10.00 -9.60 -12.58
N SER A 60 9.67 -10.89 -12.64
CA SER A 60 8.34 -11.40 -12.95
C SER A 60 7.35 -11.13 -11.82
N ARG A 61 6.05 -11.10 -12.15
CA ARG A 61 4.96 -10.95 -11.17
C ARG A 61 4.99 -12.03 -10.08
N ALA A 62 5.40 -13.26 -10.43
CA ALA A 62 5.53 -14.36 -9.50
C ALA A 62 6.66 -14.14 -8.47
N GLU A 63 7.75 -13.51 -8.89
CA GLU A 63 8.85 -13.11 -7.99
C GLU A 63 8.38 -12.03 -7.02
N CYS A 64 7.77 -10.94 -7.53
CA CYS A 64 7.21 -9.88 -6.69
C CYS A 64 6.22 -10.44 -5.67
N LEU A 65 5.26 -11.27 -6.11
CA LEU A 65 4.27 -11.88 -5.21
C LEU A 65 4.93 -12.77 -4.14
N SER A 66 5.94 -13.57 -4.51
CA SER A 66 6.64 -14.46 -3.57
C SER A 66 7.39 -13.67 -2.50
N ILE A 67 8.08 -12.59 -2.89
CA ILE A 67 8.76 -11.67 -1.98
C ILE A 67 7.75 -11.02 -1.04
N LEU A 68 6.70 -10.40 -1.59
CA LEU A 68 5.76 -9.57 -0.83
C LEU A 68 4.84 -10.39 0.09
N ALA A 69 4.43 -11.59 -0.31
CA ALA A 69 3.63 -12.48 0.53
C ALA A 69 4.38 -12.86 1.81
N ARG A 70 5.66 -13.20 1.67
CA ARG A 70 6.51 -13.59 2.80
C ARG A 70 6.90 -12.39 3.64
N PHE A 71 7.24 -11.26 3.01
CA PHE A 71 7.45 -9.99 3.68
C PHE A 71 6.23 -9.60 4.53
N CYS A 72 5.02 -9.64 3.96
CA CYS A 72 3.78 -9.33 4.69
C CYS A 72 3.66 -10.17 5.95
N THR A 73 3.97 -11.47 5.87
CA THR A 73 3.75 -12.35 7.02
C THR A 73 4.79 -12.20 8.12
N GLN A 74 6.00 -11.74 7.78
CA GLN A 74 7.11 -11.62 8.72
C GLN A 74 7.30 -10.21 9.27
N TYR A 75 7.07 -9.18 8.43
CA TYR A 75 7.47 -7.80 8.70
C TYR A 75 6.32 -6.78 8.68
N LEU A 76 5.11 -7.15 8.23
CA LEU A 76 3.96 -6.24 8.26
C LEU A 76 3.63 -5.75 9.67
N PRO A 77 3.65 -6.59 10.74
CA PRO A 77 3.43 -6.10 12.10
C PRO A 77 4.41 -5.00 12.51
N GLN A 78 5.70 -5.21 12.25
CA GLN A 78 6.78 -4.28 12.59
C GLN A 78 6.68 -3.00 11.75
N LEU A 79 6.34 -3.11 10.47
CA LEU A 79 6.09 -1.95 9.60
C LEU A 79 4.94 -1.09 10.15
N VAL A 80 3.84 -1.73 10.52
CA VAL A 80 2.66 -1.05 11.10
C VAL A 80 2.99 -0.41 12.44
N ASP A 81 3.73 -1.10 13.31
CA ASP A 81 4.15 -0.56 14.60
C ASP A 81 5.13 0.62 14.42
N SER A 82 6.05 0.53 13.45
CA SER A 82 6.97 1.64 13.11
C SER A 82 6.23 2.88 12.60
N ILE A 83 5.22 2.68 11.73
CA ILE A 83 4.34 3.76 11.28
C ILE A 83 3.59 4.36 12.48
N ALA A 84 2.96 3.52 13.30
CA ALA A 84 2.18 3.98 14.44
C ALA A 84 3.02 4.80 15.43
N GLN A 85 4.21 4.31 15.80
CA GLN A 85 5.11 4.98 16.77
C GLN A 85 5.54 6.37 16.30
N LYS A 86 5.84 6.53 15.01
CA LYS A 86 6.26 7.82 14.47
C LYS A 86 5.16 8.86 14.59
N TYR A 87 3.94 8.51 14.21
CA TYR A 87 2.84 9.47 14.13
C TYR A 87 2.04 9.60 15.44
N GLN A 88 2.38 8.83 16.49
CA GLN A 88 1.77 8.94 17.80
C GLN A 88 2.09 10.28 18.52
N TYR A 89 3.17 10.96 18.13
CA TYR A 89 3.65 12.18 18.80
C TYR A 89 3.68 13.39 17.84
N PRO A 90 2.52 13.86 17.34
CA PRO A 90 2.44 15.01 16.41
C PRO A 90 3.11 16.26 16.97
N GLU A 91 3.06 16.47 18.29
CA GLU A 91 3.70 17.62 18.94
C GLU A 91 5.21 17.67 18.79
N ARG A 92 5.86 16.50 18.69
CA ARG A 92 7.31 16.43 18.50
C ARG A 92 7.69 17.00 17.15
N TYR A 93 6.90 16.74 16.09
CA TYR A 93 7.16 17.24 14.74
C TYR A 93 7.19 18.76 14.66
N TRP A 94 6.29 19.43 15.38
CA TRP A 94 6.22 20.90 15.38
C TRP A 94 7.41 21.56 16.07
N SER A 95 8.15 20.80 16.89
CA SER A 95 9.38 21.26 17.55
C SER A 95 10.67 20.90 16.81
N MET A 96 10.59 20.10 15.74
CA MET A 96 11.77 19.67 14.97
C MET A 96 12.28 20.79 14.08
N LYS A 97 13.60 20.80 13.84
CA LYS A 97 14.15 21.62 12.76
C LYS A 97 13.60 21.13 11.42
N VAL A 98 13.49 22.04 10.45
CA VAL A 98 12.92 21.73 9.12
C VAL A 98 13.63 20.53 8.48
N GLU A 99 14.96 20.44 8.58
CA GLU A 99 15.74 19.35 8.00
C GLU A 99 15.49 18.00 8.69
N GLU A 100 15.22 18.01 9.99
CA GLU A 100 14.88 16.81 10.74
C GLU A 100 13.44 16.39 10.45
N PHE A 101 12.52 17.36 10.40
CA PHE A 101 11.13 17.14 10.02
C PHE A 101 11.03 16.49 8.64
N GLU A 102 11.73 17.04 7.64
CA GLU A 102 11.74 16.48 6.29
C GLU A 102 12.22 15.03 6.28
N LYS A 103 13.28 14.69 7.02
CA LYS A 103 13.76 13.31 7.11
C LYS A 103 12.73 12.35 7.71
N VAL A 104 12.10 12.72 8.83
CA VAL A 104 11.07 11.88 9.46
C VAL A 104 9.84 11.78 8.56
N TYR A 105 9.44 12.90 7.94
CA TYR A 105 8.34 12.97 6.99
C TYR A 105 8.55 12.04 5.80
N PHE A 106 9.69 12.13 5.12
CA PHE A 106 10.01 11.29 3.97
C PHE A 106 10.10 9.81 4.34
N HIS A 107 10.63 9.50 5.52
CA HIS A 107 10.72 8.13 5.99
C HIS A 107 9.33 7.55 6.30
N GLY A 108 8.46 8.30 6.97
CA GLY A 108 7.07 7.90 7.21
C GLY A 108 6.25 7.78 5.91
N TYR A 109 6.41 8.72 4.99
CA TYR A 109 5.85 8.65 3.64
C TYR A 109 6.29 7.36 2.91
N SER A 110 7.58 7.01 3.00
CA SER A 110 8.11 5.80 2.36
C SER A 110 7.55 4.51 2.97
N GLN A 111 7.33 4.47 4.28
CA GLN A 111 6.68 3.33 4.95
C GLN A 111 5.19 3.23 4.60
N LEU A 112 4.50 4.36 4.43
CA LEU A 112 3.12 4.38 3.94
C LEU A 112 3.03 3.96 2.47
N LYS A 113 4.02 4.32 1.65
CA LYS A 113 4.19 3.81 0.28
C LYS A 113 4.46 2.32 0.24
N ALA A 114 5.29 1.82 1.13
CA ALA A 114 5.49 0.39 1.34
C ALA A 114 4.15 -0.30 1.63
N MET A 115 3.39 0.24 2.59
CA MET A 115 2.07 -0.29 2.94
C MET A 115 1.11 -0.30 1.75
N GLN A 116 1.07 0.78 0.96
CA GLN A 116 0.28 0.85 -0.27
C GLN A 116 0.66 -0.26 -1.25
N ALA A 117 1.95 -0.45 -1.49
CA ALA A 117 2.42 -1.51 -2.36
C ALA A 117 1.99 -2.89 -1.84
N LEU A 118 2.10 -3.16 -0.54
CA LEU A 118 1.62 -4.43 0.03
C LEU A 118 0.11 -4.63 -0.16
N VAL A 119 -0.68 -3.57 -0.02
CA VAL A 119 -2.13 -3.62 -0.25
C VAL A 119 -2.46 -3.90 -1.72
N VAL A 120 -1.77 -3.26 -2.67
CA VAL A 120 -2.00 -3.46 -4.11
C VAL A 120 -1.55 -4.84 -4.57
N TYR A 121 -0.35 -5.23 -4.17
CA TYR A 121 0.37 -6.34 -4.76
C TYR A 121 0.27 -7.63 -3.96
N CYS A 122 -0.13 -7.52 -2.70
CA CYS A 122 -0.27 -8.63 -1.77
C CYS A 122 -1.60 -8.53 -0.99
N ARG A 123 -2.64 -8.01 -1.65
CA ARG A 123 -3.97 -7.71 -1.10
C ARG A 123 -4.48 -8.72 -0.07
N PRO A 124 -4.53 -10.04 -0.35
CA PRO A 124 -5.13 -11.00 0.58
C PRO A 124 -4.41 -11.09 1.93
N TYR A 125 -3.12 -10.79 1.94
CA TYR A 125 -2.30 -10.81 3.14
C TYR A 125 -2.47 -9.53 3.95
N ALA A 126 -2.43 -8.39 3.26
CA ALA A 126 -2.66 -7.08 3.86
C ALA A 126 -4.07 -6.99 4.45
N GLU A 127 -5.11 -7.40 3.71
CA GLU A 127 -6.50 -7.45 4.20
C GLU A 127 -6.64 -8.32 5.43
N LYS A 128 -6.09 -9.54 5.36
CA LYS A 128 -6.17 -10.47 6.48
C LYS A 128 -5.57 -9.85 7.75
N TYR A 129 -4.42 -9.17 7.63
CA TYR A 129 -3.79 -8.48 8.75
C TYR A 129 -4.62 -7.28 9.25
N LEU A 130 -5.05 -6.39 8.34
CA LEU A 130 -5.81 -5.18 8.68
C LEU A 130 -7.21 -5.48 9.25
N CYS A 131 -7.77 -6.65 8.93
CA CYS A 131 -9.08 -7.09 9.40
C CYS A 131 -9.04 -7.97 10.66
N MET A 132 -7.86 -8.29 11.23
CA MET A 132 -7.83 -9.08 12.47
C MET A 132 -8.42 -8.24 13.62
N SER A 133 -9.37 -8.81 14.37
CA SER A 133 -10.12 -8.11 15.42
C SER A 133 -9.23 -7.55 16.54
N ASN A 134 -8.16 -8.25 16.88
CA ASN A 134 -7.17 -7.80 17.87
C ASN A 134 -6.23 -6.70 17.34
N LEU A 135 -6.25 -6.40 16.04
CA LEU A 135 -5.41 -5.40 15.39
C LEU A 135 -6.21 -4.16 14.94
N GLY A 136 -7.51 -4.07 15.27
CA GLY A 136 -8.37 -2.95 14.88
C GLY A 136 -7.77 -1.58 15.24
N GLN A 137 -7.23 -1.45 16.45
CA GLN A 137 -6.52 -0.22 16.88
C GLN A 137 -5.30 0.10 16.02
N ARG A 138 -4.51 -0.92 15.61
CA ARG A 138 -3.33 -0.70 14.77
C ARG A 138 -3.71 -0.29 13.35
N ALA A 139 -4.75 -0.91 12.80
CA ALA A 139 -5.31 -0.50 11.52
C ALA A 139 -5.72 0.98 11.63
N GLU A 140 -6.52 1.34 12.63
CA GLU A 140 -6.96 2.72 12.85
C GLU A 140 -5.82 3.72 12.97
N LEU A 141 -4.75 3.36 13.68
CA LEU A 141 -3.54 4.17 13.78
C LEU A 141 -2.96 4.42 12.38
N VAL A 142 -2.72 3.36 11.60
CA VAL A 142 -2.18 3.49 10.23
C VAL A 142 -3.09 4.33 9.33
N GLY A 143 -4.42 4.14 9.41
CA GLY A 143 -5.39 4.97 8.68
C GLY A 143 -5.35 6.43 9.12
N GLY A 144 -5.22 6.69 10.42
CA GLY A 144 -5.01 8.02 10.99
C GLY A 144 -3.71 8.66 10.51
N CYS A 145 -2.60 7.91 10.47
CA CYS A 145 -1.32 8.37 9.95
C CYS A 145 -1.43 8.77 8.48
N ALA A 146 -2.07 7.93 7.66
CA ALA A 146 -2.28 8.19 6.24
C ALA A 146 -3.15 9.44 6.01
N LEU A 147 -4.20 9.63 6.80
CA LEU A 147 -5.04 10.84 6.74
C LEU A 147 -4.29 12.11 7.16
N ASN A 148 -3.44 12.04 8.19
CA ASN A 148 -2.59 13.17 8.59
C ASN A 148 -1.57 13.53 7.51
N LEU A 149 -0.92 12.52 6.93
CA LEU A 149 0.01 12.71 5.81
C LEU A 149 -0.70 13.40 4.63
N LEU A 150 -1.90 12.94 4.29
CA LEU A 150 -2.71 13.57 3.26
C LEU A 150 -3.07 15.00 3.61
N LEU A 151 -3.46 15.29 4.85
CA LEU A 151 -3.76 16.66 5.28
C LEU A 151 -2.54 17.57 5.09
N HIS A 152 -1.36 17.10 5.46
CA HIS A 152 -0.13 17.86 5.26
C HIS A 152 0.15 18.16 3.78
N GLU A 153 0.05 17.18 2.89
CA GLU A 153 0.21 17.41 1.44
C GLU A 153 -0.86 18.35 0.89
N THR A 154 -2.07 18.28 1.44
CA THR A 154 -3.20 19.13 1.08
C THR A 154 -2.98 20.58 1.51
N GLU A 155 -2.47 20.81 2.73
CA GLU A 155 -2.09 22.14 3.23
C GLU A 155 -0.93 22.72 2.43
N ARG A 156 0.08 21.90 2.08
CA ARG A 156 1.18 22.33 1.21
C ARG A 156 0.68 22.77 -0.16
N ALA A 157 -0.24 22.00 -0.75
CA ALA A 157 -0.92 22.41 -1.97
C ALA A 157 -1.64 23.74 -1.73
N GLN A 158 -2.52 23.84 -0.74
CA GLN A 158 -3.26 25.06 -0.43
C GLN A 158 -2.38 26.29 -0.19
N HIS A 159 -1.27 26.19 0.53
CA HIS A 159 -0.38 27.32 0.77
C HIS A 159 0.27 27.86 -0.50
N LEU A 160 0.71 26.98 -1.40
CA LEU A 160 1.23 27.40 -2.71
C LEU A 160 0.16 28.10 -3.53
N MET A 161 -1.09 27.70 -3.33
CA MET A 161 -2.24 28.13 -4.09
C MET A 161 -2.77 29.47 -3.59
N ASP A 162 -2.89 29.67 -2.28
CA ASP A 162 -3.32 30.93 -1.67
C ASP A 162 -2.31 32.07 -1.96
N GLY A 163 -1.02 31.75 -2.10
CA GLY A 163 0.00 32.72 -2.55
C GLY A 163 -0.06 33.06 -4.05
N SER A 164 -0.88 32.34 -4.82
CA SER A 164 -0.86 32.30 -6.28
C SER A 164 -2.19 32.65 -6.95
N LEU A 165 -3.30 32.57 -6.19
CA LEU A 165 -4.68 32.65 -6.68
C LEU A 165 -5.35 33.99 -6.45
N ALA A 166 -4.62 35.09 -6.63
CA ALA A 166 -5.31 36.23 -7.22
C ALA A 166 -5.54 35.84 -8.70
N PRO A 167 -6.79 35.70 -9.18
CA PRO A 167 -7.16 35.11 -10.49
C PRO A 167 -6.64 35.86 -11.73
N SER A 168 -5.70 36.79 -11.56
CA SER A 168 -5.09 37.65 -12.57
C SER A 168 -3.57 37.80 -12.42
N ILE A 169 -2.93 37.09 -11.48
CA ILE A 169 -1.48 37.19 -11.28
C ILE A 169 -0.79 36.08 -12.07
N HIS A 170 0.11 36.47 -12.97
CA HIS A 170 1.05 35.56 -13.61
C HIS A 170 1.80 34.77 -12.52
N LEU A 171 1.49 33.47 -12.40
CA LEU A 171 2.31 32.54 -11.62
C LEU A 171 3.76 32.71 -12.06
N SER A 172 4.67 32.88 -11.10
CA SER A 172 6.09 32.80 -11.39
C SER A 172 6.40 31.44 -12.03
N ASP A 173 7.39 31.37 -12.91
CA ASP A 173 7.76 30.12 -13.58
C ASP A 173 8.18 29.04 -12.56
N GLU A 174 8.71 29.45 -11.40
CA GLU A 174 9.02 28.56 -10.27
C GLU A 174 7.77 27.88 -9.71
N ILE A 175 6.69 28.63 -9.47
CA ILE A 175 5.43 28.07 -8.97
C ILE A 175 4.81 27.16 -10.03
N ARG A 176 4.83 27.58 -11.30
CA ARG A 176 4.32 26.77 -12.42
C ARG A 176 5.06 25.43 -12.52
N ALA A 177 6.38 25.41 -12.26
CA ALA A 177 7.18 24.18 -12.24
C ALA A 177 6.95 23.32 -10.97
N ALA A 178 6.57 23.93 -9.85
CA ALA A 178 6.32 23.23 -8.59
C ALA A 178 4.94 22.55 -8.55
N VAL A 179 3.90 23.20 -9.07
CA VAL A 179 2.51 22.73 -8.99
C VAL A 179 2.34 21.26 -9.43
N PRO A 180 2.85 20.82 -10.60
CA PRO A 180 2.73 19.41 -11.01
C PRO A 180 3.34 18.42 -10.01
N LYS A 181 4.45 18.79 -9.35
CA LYS A 181 5.13 17.91 -8.37
C LYS A 181 4.33 17.76 -7.10
N ILE A 182 3.79 18.87 -6.55
CA ILE A 182 2.93 18.81 -5.36
C ILE A 182 1.65 18.04 -5.67
N LEU A 183 1.02 18.31 -6.81
CA LEU A 183 -0.20 17.62 -7.21
C LEU A 183 0.01 16.13 -7.45
N SER A 184 1.15 15.74 -8.03
CA SER A 184 1.55 14.34 -8.15
C SER A 184 1.78 13.69 -6.79
N SER A 185 2.45 14.37 -5.86
CA SER A 185 2.64 13.91 -4.47
C SER A 185 1.30 13.72 -3.75
N PHE A 186 0.40 14.69 -3.86
CA PHE A 186 -0.94 14.62 -3.28
C PHE A 186 -1.76 13.46 -3.86
N ALA A 187 -1.78 13.27 -5.18
CA ALA A 187 -2.47 12.15 -5.82
C ALA A 187 -1.91 10.81 -5.32
N SER A 188 -0.59 10.74 -5.26
CA SER A 188 0.17 9.62 -4.75
C SER A 188 -0.16 9.27 -3.29
N VAL A 189 -0.35 10.24 -2.40
CA VAL A 189 -0.81 10.02 -1.01
C VAL A 189 -2.30 9.68 -0.96
N SER A 190 -3.12 10.29 -1.82
CA SER A 190 -4.55 9.99 -1.91
C SER A 190 -4.79 8.51 -2.21
N ASP A 191 -4.02 7.94 -3.14
CA ASP A 191 -4.08 6.52 -3.45
C ASP A 191 -3.71 5.64 -2.25
N ILE A 192 -2.68 6.03 -1.47
CA ILE A 192 -2.31 5.33 -0.23
C ILE A 192 -3.50 5.32 0.72
N VAL A 193 -4.11 6.48 0.97
CA VAL A 193 -5.25 6.63 1.89
C VAL A 193 -6.43 5.80 1.42
N ILE A 194 -6.81 5.90 0.15
CA ILE A 194 -7.91 5.13 -0.43
C ILE A 194 -7.66 3.64 -0.22
N LEU A 195 -6.47 3.16 -0.58
CA LEU A 195 -6.15 1.74 -0.49
C LEU A 195 -6.14 1.27 0.97
N ILE A 196 -5.49 1.97 1.88
CA ILE A 196 -5.48 1.58 3.30
C ILE A 196 -6.90 1.51 3.85
N LEU A 197 -7.70 2.56 3.66
CA LEU A 197 -9.06 2.64 4.20
C LEU A 197 -10.01 1.60 3.58
N LEU A 198 -9.90 1.32 2.27
CA LEU A 198 -10.77 0.32 1.62
C LEU A 198 -10.51 -1.10 2.11
N HIS A 199 -9.31 -1.40 2.61
CA HIS A 199 -8.93 -2.73 3.07
C HIS A 199 -9.02 -2.91 4.60
N MET A 200 -9.54 -1.90 5.30
CA MET A 200 -9.90 -1.99 6.72
C MET A 200 -11.25 -2.67 6.93
N SER A 201 -11.49 -3.15 8.16
CA SER A 201 -12.85 -3.47 8.59
C SER A 201 -13.76 -2.24 8.51
N SER A 202 -15.06 -2.44 8.24
CA SER A 202 -16.01 -1.33 8.14
C SER A 202 -16.09 -0.50 9.42
N GLU A 203 -15.86 -1.12 10.59
CA GLU A 203 -15.80 -0.43 11.88
C GLU A 203 -14.57 0.47 12.02
N ALA A 204 -13.37 -0.07 11.76
CA ALA A 204 -12.12 0.71 11.79
C ALA A 204 -12.15 1.86 10.79
N ARG A 205 -12.60 1.60 9.56
CA ARG A 205 -12.78 2.61 8.52
C ARG A 205 -13.72 3.73 8.97
N ARG A 206 -14.89 3.39 9.57
CA ARG A 206 -15.82 4.39 10.10
C ARG A 206 -15.19 5.24 11.20
N ARG A 207 -14.40 4.64 12.10
CA ARG A 207 -13.67 5.38 13.14
C ARG A 207 -12.66 6.37 12.55
N CYS A 208 -11.83 5.93 11.59
CA CYS A 208 -10.91 6.84 10.88
C CYS A 208 -11.64 7.99 10.18
N LEU A 209 -12.73 7.67 9.47
CA LEU A 209 -13.54 8.65 8.73
C LEU A 209 -14.34 9.60 9.64
N SER A 210 -14.46 9.29 10.93
CA SER A 210 -15.08 10.15 11.94
C SER A 210 -14.09 11.07 12.65
N SER A 211 -12.80 11.03 12.28
CA SER A 211 -11.78 11.89 12.88
C SER A 211 -11.97 13.36 12.52
N ALA A 212 -11.48 14.26 13.38
CA ALA A 212 -11.56 15.71 13.20
C ALA A 212 -10.84 16.22 11.94
N ILE A 213 -9.94 15.42 11.36
CA ILE A 213 -9.17 15.74 10.15
C ILE A 213 -10.05 15.66 8.90
N VAL A 214 -11.03 14.75 8.88
CA VAL A 214 -11.80 14.40 7.67
C VAL A 214 -12.66 15.57 7.16
N PRO A 215 -13.37 16.35 8.00
CA PRO A 215 -14.08 17.54 7.53
C PRO A 215 -13.16 18.57 6.85
N ARG A 216 -11.92 18.72 7.35
CA ARG A 216 -10.94 19.63 6.77
C ARG A 216 -10.42 19.12 5.43
N LEU A 217 -10.02 17.84 5.36
CA LEU A 217 -9.64 17.19 4.11
C LEU A 217 -10.74 17.30 3.06
N ARG A 218 -12.00 17.03 3.44
CA ARG A 218 -13.14 17.10 2.53
C ARG A 218 -13.27 18.47 1.88
N ARG A 219 -13.10 19.55 2.64
CA ARG A 219 -13.16 20.92 2.14
C ARG A 219 -12.07 21.17 1.08
N VAL A 220 -10.82 20.88 1.40
CA VAL A 220 -9.72 21.19 0.48
C VAL A 220 -9.72 20.27 -0.75
N VAL A 221 -10.07 18.98 -0.60
CA VAL A 221 -10.26 18.09 -1.75
C VAL A 221 -11.38 18.59 -2.66
N GLN A 222 -12.46 19.12 -2.10
CA GLN A 222 -13.55 19.73 -2.88
C GLN A 222 -13.08 20.99 -3.62
N GLU A 223 -12.28 21.84 -2.99
CA GLU A 223 -11.67 23.00 -3.63
C GLU A 223 -10.77 22.56 -4.80
N LEU A 224 -9.85 21.62 -4.57
CA LEU A 224 -8.95 21.05 -5.58
C LEU A 224 -9.71 20.41 -6.75
N LEU A 225 -10.85 19.76 -6.50
CA LEU A 225 -11.69 19.18 -7.56
C LEU A 225 -12.31 20.24 -8.48
N GLY A 226 -12.52 21.47 -7.98
CA GLY A 226 -13.01 22.59 -8.77
C GLY A 226 -11.97 23.16 -9.73
N TRP A 227 -10.72 22.69 -9.65
CA TRP A 227 -9.63 23.25 -10.43
C TRP A 227 -9.51 22.61 -11.81
N GLU A 228 -9.23 23.43 -12.80
CA GLU A 228 -8.93 22.99 -14.16
C GLU A 228 -7.43 22.78 -14.33
N VAL A 229 -6.85 21.81 -13.61
CA VAL A 229 -5.44 21.42 -13.82
C VAL A 229 -5.36 20.23 -14.78
N PRO A 230 -4.76 20.37 -15.98
CA PRO A 230 -4.72 19.31 -17.00
C PRO A 230 -3.95 18.04 -16.61
N VAL A 231 -3.14 18.10 -15.55
CA VAL A 231 -2.14 17.07 -15.21
C VAL A 231 -2.66 16.09 -14.14
N LEU A 232 -3.87 16.29 -13.64
CA LEU A 232 -4.42 15.49 -12.54
C LEU A 232 -5.23 14.30 -13.04
N ASP A 233 -4.88 13.11 -12.56
CA ASP A 233 -5.80 11.98 -12.57
C ASP A 233 -6.96 12.29 -11.61
N ARG A 234 -8.06 12.83 -12.16
CA ARG A 234 -9.25 13.20 -11.37
C ARG A 234 -9.90 11.97 -10.73
N ALA A 235 -9.65 10.75 -11.20
CA ALA A 235 -10.29 9.55 -10.67
C ALA A 235 -9.92 9.29 -9.21
N SER A 236 -8.64 9.45 -8.84
CA SER A 236 -8.18 9.31 -7.45
C SER A 236 -8.80 10.37 -6.54
N PHE A 237 -8.93 11.60 -7.00
CA PHE A 237 -9.53 12.69 -6.22
C PHE A 237 -11.01 12.46 -5.97
N ILE A 238 -11.75 12.05 -7.01
CA ILE A 238 -13.16 11.70 -6.90
C ILE A 238 -13.34 10.53 -5.94
N SER A 239 -12.52 9.48 -6.07
CA SER A 239 -12.56 8.30 -5.20
C SER A 239 -12.27 8.67 -3.74
N LEU A 240 -11.25 9.50 -3.50
CA LEU A 240 -10.95 10.02 -2.17
C LEU A 240 -12.13 10.83 -1.62
N PHE A 241 -12.71 11.73 -2.42
CA PHE A 241 -13.82 12.55 -1.98
C PHE A 241 -15.05 11.72 -1.60
N VAL A 242 -15.41 10.73 -2.42
CA VAL A 242 -16.49 9.76 -2.14
C VAL A 242 -16.21 9.00 -0.84
N LEU A 243 -14.96 8.57 -0.64
CA LEU A 243 -14.53 7.88 0.57
C LEU A 243 -14.63 8.77 1.81
N LEU A 244 -14.19 10.03 1.73
CA LEU A 244 -14.27 11.03 2.81
C LEU A 244 -15.72 11.43 3.16
N GLN A 245 -16.69 11.14 2.28
CA GLN A 245 -18.13 11.27 2.57
C GLN A 245 -18.71 10.06 3.30
N GLY A 246 -17.91 9.02 3.57
CA GLY A 246 -18.40 7.76 4.14
C GLY A 246 -19.12 6.87 3.13
N ARG A 247 -18.99 7.14 1.82
CA ARG A 247 -19.67 6.42 0.72
C ARG A 247 -18.76 5.43 -0.01
N GLY A 248 -17.75 4.90 0.69
CA GLY A 248 -16.70 4.07 0.10
C GLY A 248 -17.09 2.63 -0.25
N ASP A 249 -18.27 2.15 0.12
CA ASP A 249 -18.65 0.72 -0.02
C ASP A 249 -18.70 0.21 -1.47
N GLY A 250 -18.86 1.12 -2.45
CA GLY A 250 -18.84 0.78 -3.87
C GLY A 250 -17.48 0.93 -4.54
N LEU A 251 -16.47 1.48 -3.86
CA LEU A 251 -15.16 1.71 -4.45
C LEU A 251 -14.38 0.40 -4.49
N ARG A 252 -13.87 0.05 -5.67
CA ARG A 252 -12.97 -1.09 -5.85
C ARG A 252 -11.60 -0.58 -6.29
N PRO A 253 -10.52 -1.05 -5.65
CA PRO A 253 -9.16 -0.81 -6.14
C PRO A 253 -9.03 -1.29 -7.59
N SER A 254 -8.47 -0.45 -8.45
CA SER A 254 -8.28 -0.75 -9.88
C SER A 254 -7.23 -1.84 -10.15
N SER A 255 -6.41 -2.21 -9.17
CA SER A 255 -5.23 -3.06 -9.37
C SER A 255 -5.35 -4.37 -8.60
N SER A 256 -5.31 -5.49 -9.33
CA SER A 256 -4.97 -6.80 -8.77
C SER A 256 -3.70 -7.28 -9.46
N MET A 257 -2.62 -7.51 -8.71
CA MET A 257 -1.47 -8.18 -9.30
C MET A 257 -1.80 -9.66 -9.56
N ASP A 258 -1.56 -10.08 -10.80
CA ASP A 258 -1.51 -11.48 -11.21
C ASP A 258 -2.77 -12.30 -10.85
N GLU A 259 -3.93 -11.67 -10.90
CA GLU A 259 -5.20 -12.35 -10.64
C GLU A 259 -5.21 -13.09 -9.29
N VAL A 260 -4.62 -12.49 -8.26
CA VAL A 260 -4.75 -12.98 -6.89
C VAL A 260 -5.97 -12.31 -6.27
N HIS A 261 -7.09 -13.04 -6.21
CA HIS A 261 -8.38 -12.52 -5.75
C HIS A 261 -8.65 -12.76 -4.27
N GLY A 262 -7.65 -13.25 -3.55
CA GLY A 262 -7.76 -13.53 -2.11
C GLY A 262 -8.95 -14.41 -1.77
N LEU A 263 -9.87 -13.82 -0.99
CA LEU A 263 -11.05 -14.48 -0.45
C LEU A 263 -12.33 -14.26 -1.29
N GLU A 264 -12.21 -13.76 -2.52
CA GLU A 264 -13.38 -13.47 -3.37
C GLU A 264 -13.64 -14.58 -4.41
N ARG A 265 -12.59 -15.26 -4.88
CA ARG A 265 -12.69 -16.23 -5.99
C ARG A 265 -11.66 -17.35 -5.90
N CYS A 266 -11.90 -18.42 -6.66
CA CYS A 266 -10.94 -19.52 -6.80
C CYS A 266 -9.56 -19.01 -7.27
N GLY A 267 -8.49 -19.38 -6.57
CA GLY A 267 -7.12 -18.94 -6.84
C GLY A 267 -6.49 -19.57 -8.09
N ARG A 268 -7.02 -20.70 -8.55
CA ARG A 268 -6.63 -21.30 -9.83
C ARG A 268 -7.00 -20.34 -10.98
N ARG A 269 -6.01 -19.95 -11.78
CA ARG A 269 -6.20 -19.12 -12.98
C ARG A 269 -7.25 -19.70 -13.91
N ASP A 270 -7.94 -18.81 -14.61
CA ASP A 270 -9.03 -19.11 -15.54
C ASP A 270 -10.29 -19.73 -14.91
N CYS A 271 -10.32 -19.92 -13.58
CA CYS A 271 -11.51 -20.37 -12.88
C CYS A 271 -12.41 -19.19 -12.48
N ALA A 272 -13.56 -19.05 -13.14
CA ALA A 272 -14.53 -17.99 -12.88
C ALA A 272 -15.41 -18.21 -11.62
N LYS A 273 -15.13 -19.24 -10.80
CA LYS A 273 -15.90 -19.52 -9.58
C LYS A 273 -15.56 -18.50 -8.48
N THR A 274 -16.59 -17.86 -7.95
CA THR A 274 -16.57 -16.87 -6.88
C THR A 274 -17.26 -17.42 -5.63
N ILE A 275 -17.16 -16.71 -4.51
CA ILE A 275 -17.90 -17.03 -3.29
C ILE A 275 -19.43 -16.92 -3.46
N GLU A 276 -19.89 -16.16 -4.46
CA GLU A 276 -21.32 -15.96 -4.75
C GLU A 276 -21.92 -17.13 -5.54
N ASN A 277 -21.11 -17.82 -6.35
CA ASN A 277 -21.60 -18.85 -7.30
C ASN A 277 -21.09 -20.27 -7.01
N ALA A 278 -20.22 -20.46 -6.01
CA ALA A 278 -19.69 -21.77 -5.65
C ALA A 278 -19.27 -21.85 -4.18
N GLN A 279 -19.38 -23.04 -3.59
CA GLN A 279 -18.72 -23.32 -2.33
C GLN A 279 -17.21 -23.40 -2.54
N LEU A 280 -16.49 -22.45 -1.94
CA LEU A 280 -15.03 -22.41 -1.97
C LEU A 280 -14.48 -22.79 -0.59
N PHE A 281 -13.32 -23.44 -0.55
CA PHE A 281 -12.59 -23.72 0.69
C PHE A 281 -11.23 -23.04 0.68
N GLN A 282 -10.75 -22.64 1.85
CA GLN A 282 -9.45 -21.98 2.01
C GLN A 282 -8.29 -22.98 1.96
N CYS A 283 -7.14 -22.54 1.44
CA CYS A 283 -5.88 -23.24 1.63
C CYS A 283 -5.61 -23.41 3.13
N SER A 284 -5.52 -24.65 3.62
CA SER A 284 -5.30 -24.94 5.04
C SER A 284 -3.98 -24.40 5.61
N ARG A 285 -3.02 -24.11 4.74
CA ARG A 285 -1.73 -23.52 5.12
C ARG A 285 -1.87 -22.02 5.34
N CYS A 286 -2.00 -21.26 4.26
CA CYS A 286 -1.97 -19.80 4.31
C CYS A 286 -3.33 -19.18 4.71
N GLY A 287 -4.45 -19.84 4.40
CA GLY A 287 -5.79 -19.32 4.68
C GLY A 287 -6.12 -18.01 3.95
N VAL A 288 -5.43 -17.69 2.86
CA VAL A 288 -5.63 -16.44 2.07
C VAL A 288 -5.96 -16.71 0.60
N VAL A 289 -6.08 -17.99 0.21
CA VAL A 289 -6.41 -18.42 -1.15
C VAL A 289 -7.56 -19.40 -1.07
N LEU A 290 -8.58 -19.19 -1.91
CA LEU A 290 -9.74 -20.06 -2.02
C LEU A 290 -9.63 -21.03 -3.19
N TYR A 291 -10.24 -22.19 -3.07
CA TYR A 291 -10.36 -23.17 -4.16
C TYR A 291 -11.74 -23.78 -4.20
N CYS A 292 -12.27 -24.00 -5.40
CA CYS A 292 -13.54 -24.71 -5.58
C CYS A 292 -13.39 -26.23 -5.54
N SER A 293 -12.16 -26.75 -5.64
CA SER A 293 -11.87 -28.19 -5.60
C SER A 293 -10.43 -28.47 -5.18
N LYS A 294 -10.17 -29.66 -4.62
CA LYS A 294 -8.81 -30.12 -4.32
C LYS A 294 -7.95 -30.26 -5.57
N ARG A 295 -8.56 -30.50 -6.73
CA ARG A 295 -7.89 -30.53 -8.02
C ARG A 295 -7.30 -29.15 -8.36
N HIS A 296 -8.11 -28.09 -8.30
CA HIS A 296 -7.65 -26.72 -8.58
C HIS A 296 -6.56 -26.27 -7.61
N GLN A 297 -6.65 -26.67 -6.33
CA GLN A 297 -5.58 -26.44 -5.37
C GLN A 297 -4.26 -27.11 -5.80
N LYS A 298 -4.29 -28.36 -6.26
CA LYS A 298 -3.10 -29.09 -6.72
C LYS A 298 -2.48 -28.48 -7.98
N GLU A 299 -3.32 -28.10 -8.94
CA GLU A 299 -2.89 -27.44 -10.19
C GLU A 299 -2.23 -26.08 -9.90
N ASP A 300 -2.87 -25.24 -9.08
CA ASP A 300 -2.33 -23.94 -8.68
C ASP A 300 -1.06 -24.08 -7.82
N TRP A 301 -0.96 -25.14 -7.02
CA TRP A 301 0.22 -25.45 -6.21
C TRP A 301 1.48 -25.70 -7.05
N GLN A 302 1.31 -26.28 -8.24
CA GLN A 302 2.38 -26.68 -9.17
C GLN A 302 2.39 -25.86 -10.46
N ASP A 303 1.70 -24.73 -10.49
CA ASP A 303 1.59 -23.88 -11.67
C ASP A 303 2.99 -23.45 -12.17
N SER A 304 3.21 -23.55 -13.48
CA SER A 304 4.53 -23.33 -14.11
C SER A 304 4.91 -21.86 -14.30
N GLN A 305 4.04 -20.92 -13.92
CA GLN A 305 4.34 -19.50 -13.99
C GLN A 305 4.26 -18.87 -12.59
N ARG A 306 3.25 -19.25 -11.80
CA ARG A 306 2.99 -18.73 -10.47
C ARG A 306 2.59 -19.85 -9.50
N PRO A 307 3.51 -20.75 -9.13
CA PRO A 307 3.18 -21.83 -8.22
C PRO A 307 2.79 -21.27 -6.85
N HIS A 308 1.57 -21.57 -6.36
CA HIS A 308 1.15 -21.15 -5.02
C HIS A 308 2.09 -21.64 -3.91
N LYS A 309 2.78 -22.76 -4.13
CA LYS A 309 3.83 -23.23 -3.23
C LYS A 309 4.89 -22.15 -2.90
N ALA A 310 5.21 -21.26 -3.84
CA ALA A 310 6.23 -20.23 -3.68
C ALA A 310 5.81 -19.11 -2.73
N TRP A 311 4.60 -18.59 -2.90
CA TRP A 311 4.07 -17.45 -2.15
C TRP A 311 3.15 -17.85 -0.99
N CYS A 312 2.83 -19.14 -0.82
CA CYS A 312 2.22 -19.67 0.40
C CYS A 312 3.20 -19.54 1.57
N TYR A 313 3.03 -18.50 2.37
CA TYR A 313 3.94 -18.13 3.47
C TYR A 313 4.19 -19.20 4.54
N LYS A 314 3.24 -20.11 4.76
CA LYS A 314 3.41 -21.24 5.70
C LYS A 314 4.15 -22.43 5.10
N THR A 315 4.57 -22.35 3.84
CA THR A 315 5.51 -23.32 3.30
C THR A 315 6.90 -22.97 3.82
N PRO A 316 7.65 -23.93 4.42
CA PRO A 316 9.03 -23.73 4.85
C PRO A 316 9.90 -23.12 3.74
N TRP A 317 11.05 -22.56 4.11
CA TRP A 317 12.04 -22.05 3.16
C TRP A 317 12.60 -23.17 2.28
#